data_AF-A0AA40B517-F1
#
_entry.id   AF-A0AA40B517-F1
#
_cell.length_a   1.000
_cell.length_b   1.000
_cell.length_c   1.000
_cell.angle_alpha   90.00
_cell.angle_beta   90.00
_cell.angle_gamma   90.00
#
_symmetry.space_group_name_H-M   'P 1'
#
loop_
_entity.id
_entity.type
_entity.pdbx_description
1 polymer ?
#
loop_
_entity_poly.entity_id
_entity_poly.type
_entity_poly.pdbx_seq_one_letter_code
_entity_poly.pdbx_strand_id
1 'polypeptide(L)' 'MADPGHRERGLKAAIKNPRVSEEAKQRDREILENDADEIVLCSAGGYKAAINNPHVSEKAKDRDRRKLHDMGEI' A
#
# COMPACT_ATOMS: atom_id res chain seq x y z
N MET A 1 -13.74 -12.93 7.85
CA MET A 1 -13.17 -11.69 7.30
C MET A 1 -11.79 -11.53 7.91
N ALA A 2 -10.72 -11.71 7.14
CA ALA A 2 -9.37 -11.45 7.62
C ALA A 2 -9.21 -9.92 7.70
N ASP A 3 -9.05 -9.40 8.91
CA ASP A 3 -8.85 -7.97 9.15
C ASP A 3 -7.53 -7.56 8.47
N PRO A 4 -7.52 -6.67 7.46
CA PRO A 4 -6.33 -6.35 6.69
C PRO A 4 -5.20 -5.81 7.57
N GLY A 5 -5.53 -5.12 8.68
CA GLY A 5 -4.54 -4.63 9.64
C GLY A 5 -3.81 -5.74 10.41
N HIS A 6 -4.37 -6.95 10.52
CA HIS A 6 -3.69 -8.10 11.14
C HIS A 6 -2.65 -8.71 10.20
N ARG A 7 -2.95 -8.73 8.89
CA ARG A 7 -2.06 -9.27 7.86
C ARG A 7 -0.77 -8.47 7.76
N GLU A 8 -0.88 -7.15 7.67
CA GLU A 8 0.26 -6.24 7.55
C GLU A 8 1.22 -6.33 8.75
N ARG A 9 0.67 -6.46 9.96
CA ARG A 9 1.48 -6.62 11.18
C ARG A 9 2.22 -7.95 11.19
N GLY A 10 1.58 -9.03 10.72
CA GLY A 10 2.22 -10.34 10.55
C GLY A 10 3.36 -10.30 9.55
N LEU A 11 3.15 -9.69 8.38
CA LEU A 11 4.18 -9.52 7.35
C LEU A 11 5.36 -8.68 7.85
N LYS A 12 5.10 -7.55 8.54
CA LYS A 12 6.16 -6.74 9.17
C LYS A 12 6.95 -7.52 10.22
N ALA A 13 6.30 -8.40 10.99
CA ALA A 13 6.98 -9.25 11.96
C ALA A 13 7.87 -10.31 11.28
N ALA A 14 7.40 -10.91 10.18
CA ALA A 14 8.17 -11.85 9.37
C ALA A 14 9.43 -11.21 8.77
N ILE A 15 9.32 -9.97 8.26
CA ILE A 15 10.45 -9.20 7.70
C ILE A 15 11.57 -8.98 8.74
N LYS A 16 11.22 -8.71 10.01
CA LYS A 16 12.18 -8.50 11.10
C LYS A 16 12.73 -9.80 11.72
N ASN A 17 12.14 -10.95 11.40
CA ASN A 17 12.54 -12.21 12.00
C ASN A 17 13.82 -12.74 11.32
N PRO A 18 14.95 -12.89 12.04
CA PRO A 18 16.20 -13.41 11.47
C PRO A 18 16.11 -14.88 11.05
N ARG A 19 15.08 -15.62 11.47
CA ARG A 19 14.83 -17.02 11.07
C ARG A 19 14.10 -17.15 9.72
N VAL A 20 13.66 -16.04 9.13
CA VAL A 20 12.97 -16.01 7.83
C VAL A 20 14.00 -15.76 6.73
N SER A 21 13.87 -16.47 5.60
CA SER A 21 14.75 -16.32 4.45
C SER A 21 14.59 -14.96 3.76
N GLU A 22 15.65 -14.45 3.15
CA GLU A 22 15.62 -13.14 2.48
C GLU A 22 14.59 -13.10 1.34
N GLU A 23 14.42 -14.18 0.57
CA GLU A 23 13.37 -14.28 -0.45
C GLU A 23 11.96 -14.13 0.12
N ALA A 24 11.68 -14.73 1.28
CA ALA A 24 10.39 -14.59 1.95
C ALA A 24 10.17 -13.16 2.45
N LYS A 25 11.21 -12.53 3.02
CA LYS A 25 11.13 -11.11 3.45
C LYS A 25 10.90 -10.17 2.27
N GLN A 26 11.52 -10.43 1.12
CA GLN A 26 11.34 -9.62 -0.09
C GLN A 26 9.89 -9.73 -0.58
N ARG A 27 9.34 -10.94 -0.58
CA ARG A 27 7.93 -11.19 -0.95
C ARG A 27 6.96 -10.54 0.04
N ASP A 28 7.24 -10.61 1.33
CA ASP A 28 6.41 -9.97 2.36
C ASP A 28 6.43 -8.45 2.24
N ARG A 29 7.56 -7.85 1.84
CA ARG A 29 7.67 -6.41 1.53
C ARG A 29 6.81 -6.04 0.33
N GLU A 30 6.87 -6.83 -0.75
CA GLU A 30 6.09 -6.57 -1.96
C GLU A 30 4.58 -6.65 -1.69
N ILE A 31 4.14 -7.64 -0.91
CA ILE A 31 2.75 -7.77 -0.49
C ILE A 31 2.32 -6.58 0.37
N LEU A 32 3.17 -6.15 1.31
CA LEU A 32 2.88 -5.00 2.17
C LEU A 32 2.82 -3.69 1.36
N GLU A 33 3.65 -3.54 0.33
CA GLU A 33 3.61 -2.42 -0.61
C GLU A 33 2.27 -2.46 -1.37
N ASN A 34 1.91 -3.62 -1.93
CA ASN A 34 0.73 -3.81 -2.76
C ASN A 34 -0.61 -3.82 -1.99
N ASP A 35 -0.62 -4.12 -0.69
CA ASP A 35 -1.82 -3.99 0.17
C ASP A 35 -2.01 -2.53 0.63
N ALA A 36 -0.94 -1.76 0.83
CA ALA A 36 -1.04 -0.32 1.07
C ALA A 36 -1.65 0.42 -0.14
N ASP A 37 -1.54 -0.17 -1.32
CA ASP A 37 -2.16 0.24 -2.58
C ASP A 37 -3.67 -0.10 -2.69
N GLU A 38 -4.25 -0.85 -1.75
CA GLU A 38 -5.68 -1.23 -1.69
C GLU A 38 -6.48 -0.34 -0.73
N ILE A 39 -6.08 0.92 -0.52
CA ILE A 39 -7.08 1.91 -0.09
C ILE A 39 -8.01 2.13 -1.27
N VAL A 40 -9.16 1.44 -1.27
CA VAL A 40 -10.25 1.67 -2.22
C VAL A 40 -10.85 3.05 -1.94
N LEU A 41 -10.14 4.08 -2.39
CA LEU A 41 -10.64 5.45 -2.42
C LEU A 41 -11.56 5.57 -3.62
N CYS A 42 -12.82 5.19 -3.43
CA CYS A 42 -13.88 5.23 -4.44
C CYS A 42 -14.25 6.66 -4.90
N SER A 43 -13.48 7.67 -4.50
CA SER A 43 -13.77 9.08 -4.76
C SER A 43 -12.48 9.86 -4.98
N ALA A 44 -12.52 10.83 -5.89
CA ALA A 44 -11.36 11.63 -6.27
C ALA A 44 -10.76 12.45 -5.11
N GLY A 45 -11.59 12.93 -4.17
CA GLY A 45 -11.10 13.52 -2.92
C GLY A 45 -10.27 12.53 -2.07
N GLY A 46 -10.55 11.25 -2.21
CA GLY A 46 -9.81 10.18 -1.57
C GLY A 46 -8.40 10.00 -2.14
N TYR A 47 -8.27 9.89 -3.46
CA TYR A 47 -6.97 9.84 -4.13
C TYR A 47 -6.13 11.08 -3.82
N LYS A 48 -6.74 12.28 -3.77
CA LYS A 48 -6.07 13.52 -3.36
C LYS A 48 -5.56 13.47 -1.91
N ALA A 49 -6.28 12.81 -1.01
CA ALA A 49 -5.84 12.60 0.37
C ALA A 49 -4.67 11.63 0.46
N ALA A 50 -4.69 10.52 -0.29
CA ALA A 50 -3.59 9.56 -0.32
C ALA A 50 -2.29 10.17 -0.89
N ILE A 51 -2.39 11.01 -1.93
CA ILE A 51 -1.25 11.74 -2.50
C ILE A 51 -0.59 12.66 -1.47
N ASN A 52 -1.37 13.32 -0.63
CA ASN A 52 -0.84 14.22 0.40
C ASN A 52 -0.43 13.51 1.70
N ASN A 53 -0.72 12.21 1.83
CA ASN A 53 -0.40 11.45 3.03
C ASN A 53 1.09 11.05 3.03
N PRO A 54 1.90 11.52 4.00
CA PRO A 54 3.32 11.16 4.09
C PRO A 54 3.55 9.68 4.43
N HIS A 55 2.53 8.96 4.88
CA HIS A 55 2.59 7.52 5.16
C HIS A 55 2.27 6.64 3.94
N VAL A 56 1.92 7.25 2.80
CA VAL A 56 1.70 6.54 1.53
C VAL A 56 2.99 6.56 0.71
N SER A 57 3.30 5.45 0.06
CA SER A 57 4.50 5.31 -0.78
C SER A 57 4.40 6.18 -2.04
N GLU A 58 5.52 6.69 -2.56
CA GLU A 58 5.51 7.50 -3.78
C GLU A 58 4.92 6.76 -5.00
N LYS A 59 5.12 5.44 -5.10
CA LYS A 59 4.50 4.61 -6.14
C LYS A 59 2.98 4.60 -6.04
N ALA A 60 2.44 4.44 -4.83
CA ALA A 60 1.00 4.47 -4.60
C ALA A 60 0.41 5.84 -4.98
N LYS A 61 1.09 6.93 -4.61
CA LYS A 61 0.69 8.29 -5.00
C LYS A 61 0.73 8.51 -6.52
N ASP A 62 1.69 7.92 -7.23
CA ASP A 62 1.76 8.01 -8.70
C ASP A 62 0.57 7.31 -9.36
N ARG A 63 0.21 6.13 -8.85
CA ARG A 63 -0.98 5.39 -9.28
C ARG A 63 -2.27 6.16 -9.00
N ASP A 64 -2.38 6.78 -7.82
CA ASP A 64 -3.53 7.62 -7.46
C ASP A 64 -3.63 8.87 -8.33
N ARG A 65 -2.49 9.49 -8.68
CA ARG A 65 -2.43 10.59 -9.66
C ARG A 65 -2.92 10.13 -11.04
N ARG A 66 -2.51 8.95 -11.50
CA ARG A 66 -3.02 8.37 -12.77
C ARG A 66 -4.52 8.16 -12.75
N LYS A 67 -5.07 7.62 -11.66
CA LYS A 67 -6.53 7.41 -11.54
C LYS A 67 -7.30 8.73 -11.51
N LEU A 68 -6.77 9.75 -10.85
CA LEU A 68 -7.36 11.10 -10.86
C LEU A 68 -7.36 11.74 -12.25
N HIS A 69 -6.27 11.55 -13.01
CA HIS A 69 -6.17 12.02 -14.39
C HIS A 69 -7.13 11.26 -15.32
N ASP A 70 -7.26 9.94 -15.15
CA ASP A 70 -8.22 9.11 -15.91
C ASP A 70 -9.68 9.49 -15.62
N MET A 71 -9.97 9.94 -14.39
CA MET A 71 -11.27 10.47 -13.99
C MET A 71 -11.53 11.92 -14.47
N GLY A 72 -10.55 12.61 -15.05
CA GLY A 72 -10.69 14.00 -15.50
C GLY A 72 -10.78 15.04 -14.37
N GLU A 73 -10.25 14.73 -13.20
CA GLU A 73 -10.27 15.59 -12.00
C GLU A 73 -9.04 16.53 -11.89
N ILE A 74 -8.11 16.46 -12.85
CA ILE A 74 -6.87 17.24 -12.98
C ILE A 74 -6.46 17.35 -14.45
#